data_AF-A0AA88XR93-F1
#
_entry.id   AF-A0AA88XR93-F1
#
_cell.length_a   1.000
_cell.length_b   1.000
_cell.length_c   1.000
_cell.angle_alpha   90.00
_cell.angle_beta   90.00
_cell.angle_gamma   90.00
#
_symmetry.space_group_name_H-M   'P 1'
#
loop_
_entity.id
_entity.type
_entity.pdbx_description
1 polymer ?
#
loop_
_entity_poly.entity_id
_entity_poly.type
_entity_poly.pdbx_seq_one_letter_code
_entity_poly.pdbx_strand_id
1 'polypeptide(L)'
;ARPLTCYLPVKDANFDLKQHIESAGHVLDACANDIHVTDKMCSGWLLKRGEKRKTWKRRWFVLDRKEKTMSYNRTKDDKKHLKRVYFQTIEEVYVDHLRTVKSVKTKERLFYLVAPSAETMRIWIDAIFTGAEGYQEFQ
;
A
#
# COMPACT_ATOMS: atom_id res chain seq x y z
N ALA A 1 4.93 -7.02 20.00
CA ALA A 1 5.05 -7.26 18.54
C ALA A 1 3.66 -7.55 18.00
N ARG A 2 3.26 -6.98 16.84
CA ARG A 2 1.96 -7.31 16.22
C ARG A 2 2.00 -8.77 15.72
N PRO A 3 1.01 -9.61 16.03
CA PRO A 3 1.03 -11.02 15.63
C PRO A 3 0.97 -11.16 14.11
N LEU A 4 1.76 -12.11 13.56
CA LEU A 4 1.88 -12.35 12.12
C LEU A 4 0.55 -12.69 11.42
N THR A 5 -0.45 -13.13 12.20
CA THR A 5 -1.81 -13.45 11.76
C THR A 5 -2.60 -12.23 11.30
N CYS A 6 -2.19 -10.99 11.63
CA CYS A 6 -2.77 -9.76 11.11
C CYS A 6 -2.32 -9.42 9.67
N TYR A 7 -1.39 -10.19 9.09
CA TYR A 7 -0.84 -9.97 7.75
C TYR A 7 -1.28 -11.00 6.72
N LEU A 8 -2.23 -11.87 7.07
CA LEU A 8 -2.82 -12.80 6.11
C LEU A 8 -3.78 -12.04 5.19
N PRO A 9 -3.74 -12.28 3.86
CA PRO A 9 -4.63 -11.61 2.92
C PRO A 9 -6.08 -11.87 3.30
N VAL A 10 -6.84 -10.79 3.51
CA VAL A 10 -8.27 -10.90 3.81
C VAL A 10 -9.00 -11.07 2.50
N LYS A 11 -9.45 -12.29 2.21
CA LYS A 11 -10.14 -12.63 0.95
C LYS A 11 -11.64 -12.32 0.96
N ASP A 12 -12.19 -11.92 2.11
CA ASP A 12 -13.60 -11.59 2.25
C ASP A 12 -13.98 -10.37 1.39
N ALA A 13 -15.00 -10.54 0.54
CA ALA A 13 -15.56 -9.49 -0.30
C ALA A 13 -16.27 -8.40 0.52
N ASN A 14 -16.78 -8.75 1.70
CA ASN A 14 -17.46 -7.84 2.63
C ASN A 14 -16.48 -7.11 3.57
N PHE A 15 -15.18 -7.36 3.44
CA PHE A 15 -14.18 -6.65 4.21
C PHE A 15 -14.27 -5.14 4.01
N ASP A 16 -14.36 -4.41 5.12
CA ASP A 16 -14.30 -2.95 5.19
C ASP A 16 -12.87 -2.53 5.55
N LEU A 17 -12.15 -2.01 4.57
CA LEU A 17 -10.78 -1.53 4.74
C LEU A 17 -10.71 -0.34 5.71
N LYS A 18 -11.66 0.59 5.65
CA LYS A 18 -11.66 1.76 6.53
C LYS A 18 -11.81 1.34 7.98
N GLN A 19 -12.81 0.51 8.27
CA GLN A 19 -13.05 -0.02 9.61
C GLN A 19 -11.85 -0.81 10.13
N HIS A 20 -11.22 -1.63 9.28
CA HIS A 20 -10.02 -2.37 9.66
C HIS A 20 -8.87 -1.43 10.07
N ILE A 21 -8.59 -0.40 9.27
CA ILE A 21 -7.52 0.57 9.56
C ILE A 21 -7.79 1.33 10.85
N GLU A 22 -9.02 1.78 11.09
CA GLU A 22 -9.41 2.43 12.34
C GLU A 22 -9.27 1.47 13.53
N SER A 23 -9.67 0.20 13.39
CA SER A 23 -9.51 -0.81 14.44
C SER A 23 -8.05 -1.14 14.77
N ALA A 24 -7.13 -0.91 13.82
CA ALA A 24 -5.69 -1.04 14.02
C ALA A 24 -5.06 0.15 14.77
N GLY A 25 -5.88 1.15 15.14
CA GLY A 25 -5.52 2.31 15.95
C GLY A 25 -5.16 3.57 15.15
N HIS A 26 -5.47 3.61 13.86
CA HIS A 26 -5.18 4.76 13.00
C HIS A 26 -6.28 5.82 13.07
N VAL A 27 -5.89 7.08 13.23
CA VAL A 27 -6.82 8.23 13.20
C VAL A 27 -6.79 8.85 11.80
N LEU A 28 -7.75 8.46 10.95
CA LEU A 28 -7.78 8.86 9.54
C LEU A 28 -7.96 10.37 9.33
N ASP A 29 -8.77 11.03 10.18
CA ASP A 29 -9.03 12.47 10.09
C ASP A 29 -7.76 13.30 10.24
N ALA A 30 -6.83 12.86 11.08
CA ALA A 30 -5.54 13.52 11.27
C ALA A 30 -4.64 13.45 10.01
N CYS A 31 -4.91 12.50 9.10
CA CYS A 31 -4.15 12.28 7.88
C CYS A 31 -4.94 12.63 6.60
N ALA A 32 -6.13 13.25 6.71
CA ALA A 32 -7.06 13.42 5.60
C ALA A 32 -6.49 14.21 4.39
N ASN A 33 -5.47 15.04 4.61
CA ASN A 33 -4.78 15.77 3.54
C ASN A 33 -3.84 14.89 2.70
N ASP A 34 -3.32 13.81 3.28
CA ASP A 34 -2.28 12.97 2.68
C ASP A 34 -2.81 11.64 2.13
N ILE A 35 -3.88 11.12 2.73
CA ILE A 35 -4.44 9.80 2.44
C ILE A 35 -5.96 9.80 2.57
N HIS A 36 -6.61 9.11 1.64
CA HIS A 36 -8.04 8.90 1.63
C HIS A 36 -8.32 7.39 1.64
N VAL A 37 -9.05 6.94 2.65
CA VAL A 37 -9.40 5.52 2.86
C VAL A 37 -10.92 5.38 2.87
N THR A 38 -11.42 4.47 2.05
CA THR A 38 -12.81 4.01 2.02
C THR A 38 -12.87 2.53 2.39
N ASP A 39 -14.07 1.95 2.38
CA ASP A 39 -14.30 0.53 2.61
C ASP A 39 -13.57 -0.37 1.59
N LYS A 40 -13.34 0.10 0.35
CA LYS A 40 -12.67 -0.66 -0.72
C LYS A 40 -11.37 -0.06 -1.23
N MET A 41 -11.04 1.18 -0.90
CA MET A 41 -9.90 1.88 -1.51
C MET A 41 -9.02 2.58 -0.50
N CYS A 42 -7.73 2.63 -0.77
CA CYS A 42 -6.78 3.49 -0.08
C CYS A 42 -5.97 4.25 -1.13
N SER A 43 -5.97 5.58 -1.07
CA SER A 43 -5.37 6.42 -2.10
C SER A 43 -4.67 7.63 -1.50
N GLY A 44 -3.60 8.09 -2.13
CA GLY A 44 -2.75 9.13 -1.56
C GLY A 44 -1.47 9.36 -2.34
N TRP A 45 -0.77 10.43 -1.98
CA TRP A 45 0.51 10.77 -2.60
C TRP A 45 1.68 10.06 -1.90
N LEU A 46 2.50 9.37 -2.68
CA LEU A 46 3.74 8.77 -2.21
C LEU A 46 4.92 9.23 -3.07
N LEU A 47 6.08 9.39 -2.44
CA LEU A 47 7.35 9.46 -3.15
C LEU A 47 7.78 8.04 -3.52
N LYS A 48 7.91 7.78 -4.81
CA LYS A 48 8.42 6.51 -5.34
C LYS A 48 9.83 6.69 -5.88
N ARG A 49 10.74 5.79 -5.50
CA ARG A 49 12.07 5.70 -6.13
C ARG A 49 11.98 5.04 -7.50
N GLY A 50 12.62 5.66 -8.49
CA GLY A 50 12.87 5.09 -9.80
C GLY A 50 13.86 3.94 -9.72
N GLU A 51 13.73 2.97 -10.62
CA GLU A 51 14.53 1.74 -10.56
C GLU A 51 15.91 1.90 -11.19
N LYS A 52 15.97 2.49 -12.38
CA LYS A 52 17.24 2.74 -13.11
C LYS A 52 17.99 3.94 -12.55
N ARG A 53 17.35 5.11 -12.55
CA ARG A 53 17.99 6.39 -12.18
C ARG A 53 17.93 6.72 -10.68
N LYS A 54 17.32 5.85 -9.85
CA LYS A 54 17.13 6.02 -8.40
C LYS A 54 16.56 7.38 -7.93
N THR A 55 15.96 8.16 -8.83
CA THR A 55 15.32 9.45 -8.51
C THR A 55 13.97 9.24 -7.82
N TRP A 56 13.65 10.11 -6.87
CA TRP A 56 12.35 10.12 -6.20
C TRP A 56 11.35 10.93 -7.01
N LYS A 57 10.14 10.39 -7.18
CA LYS A 57 9.04 11.06 -7.88
C LYS A 57 7.76 10.94 -7.08
N ARG A 58 7.07 12.06 -6.87
CA ARG A 58 5.73 12.10 -6.29
C ARG A 58 4.72 11.48 -7.26
N ARG A 59 3.95 10.49 -6.80
CA ARG A 59 2.96 9.75 -7.60
C ARG A 59 1.71 9.51 -6.77
N TRP A 60 0.56 9.58 -7.43
CA TRP A 60 -0.72 9.26 -6.81
C TRP A 60 -0.88 7.75 -6.84
N PHE A 61 -0.90 7.13 -5.67
CA PHE A 61 -1.11 5.70 -5.50
C PHE A 61 -2.56 5.41 -5.17
N VAL A 62 -3.04 4.27 -5.66
CA VAL A 62 -4.37 3.74 -5.36
C VAL A 62 -4.24 2.25 -5.13
N LEU A 63 -4.60 1.80 -3.93
CA LEU A 63 -4.92 0.41 -3.62
C LEU A 63 -6.43 0.25 -3.74
N ASP A 64 -6.85 -0.71 -4.56
CA ASP A 64 -8.24 -1.03 -4.86
C ASP A 64 -8.48 -2.51 -4.54
N ARG A 65 -9.32 -2.75 -3.53
CA ARG A 65 -9.70 -4.09 -3.06
C ARG A 65 -10.63 -4.81 -4.03
N LYS A 66 -11.49 -4.08 -4.75
CA LYS A 66 -12.45 -4.66 -5.70
C LYS A 66 -11.71 -5.20 -6.92
N GLU A 67 -10.80 -4.40 -7.45
CA GLU A 67 -9.93 -4.79 -8.58
C GLU A 67 -8.72 -5.64 -8.13
N LYS A 68 -8.53 -5.82 -6.82
CA LYS A 68 -7.38 -6.51 -6.20
C LYS A 68 -6.04 -6.00 -6.72
N THR A 69 -5.89 -4.68 -6.82
CA THR A 69 -4.70 -4.05 -7.40
C THR A 69 -4.18 -2.91 -6.57
N MET A 70 -2.87 -2.67 -6.67
CA MET A 70 -2.23 -1.41 -6.35
C MET A 70 -1.75 -0.77 -7.66
N SER A 71 -1.99 0.51 -7.85
CA SER A 71 -1.61 1.25 -9.05
C SER A 71 -1.02 2.60 -8.71
N TYR A 72 -0.32 3.22 -9.65
CA TYR A 72 0.08 4.61 -9.51
C TYR A 72 0.10 5.39 -10.82
N ASN A 73 -0.16 6.69 -10.68
CA ASN A 73 -0.36 7.66 -11.76
C ASN A 73 0.50 8.91 -11.53
N ARG A 74 0.59 9.82 -12.51
CA ARG A 74 1.23 11.13 -12.31
C ARG A 74 0.34 12.03 -11.47
N THR A 75 -0.97 11.99 -11.72
CA THR A 75 -2.00 12.78 -11.04
C THR A 75 -3.19 11.92 -10.62
N LYS A 76 -4.08 12.48 -9.80
CA LYS A 76 -5.32 11.82 -9.37
C LYS A 76 -6.33 11.62 -10.51
N ASP A 77 -6.31 12.50 -11.51
CA ASP A 77 -7.29 12.55 -12.60
C ASP A 77 -6.82 11.81 -13.87
N ASP A 78 -5.63 11.20 -13.83
CA ASP A 78 -5.09 10.42 -14.95
C ASP A 78 -5.99 9.20 -15.22
N LYS A 79 -6.60 9.15 -16.41
CA LYS A 79 -7.47 8.04 -16.85
C LYS A 79 -6.74 6.71 -17.05
N LYS A 80 -5.41 6.74 -17.24
CA LYS A 80 -4.58 5.56 -17.49
C LYS A 80 -3.48 5.44 -16.46
N HIS A 81 -3.39 4.26 -15.85
CA HIS A 81 -2.33 4.01 -14.88
C HIS A 81 -0.95 3.89 -15.53
N LEU A 82 0.07 4.43 -14.86
CA LEU A 82 1.45 4.22 -15.30
C LEU A 82 1.89 2.77 -15.05
N LYS A 83 1.46 2.20 -13.93
CA LYS A 83 1.61 0.77 -13.63
C LYS A 83 0.47 0.34 -12.72
N ARG A 84 -0.04 -0.86 -13.01
CA ARG A 84 -0.94 -1.63 -12.16
C ARG A 84 -0.17 -2.86 -11.68
N VAL A 85 -0.36 -3.22 -10.42
CA VAL A 85 0.27 -4.33 -9.71
C VAL A 85 -0.86 -5.12 -9.09
N TYR A 86 -1.00 -6.39 -9.43
CA TYR A 86 -2.02 -7.25 -8.82
C TYR A 86 -1.55 -7.72 -7.44
N PHE A 87 -2.48 -7.87 -6.52
CA PHE A 87 -2.25 -8.37 -5.17
C PHE A 87 -1.49 -9.70 -5.12
N GLN A 88 -1.79 -10.61 -6.04
CA GLN A 88 -1.10 -11.90 -6.22
C GLN A 88 0.38 -11.78 -6.57
N THR A 89 0.82 -10.60 -7.00
CA THR A 89 2.24 -10.34 -7.31
C THR A 89 2.97 -9.70 -6.14
N ILE A 90 2.28 -9.24 -5.11
CA ILE A 90 2.88 -8.62 -3.92
C ILE A 90 3.30 -9.75 -2.97
N GLU A 91 4.60 -9.97 -2.88
CA GLU A 91 5.17 -11.04 -2.06
C GLU A 91 5.43 -10.54 -0.65
N GLU A 92 6.14 -9.43 -0.52
CA GLU A 92 6.61 -8.96 0.77
C GLU A 92 6.39 -7.46 0.92
N VAL A 93 6.00 -7.04 2.11
CA VAL A 93 5.97 -5.65 2.52
C VAL A 93 6.83 -5.56 3.77
N TYR A 94 7.86 -4.72 3.75
CA TYR A 94 8.73 -4.58 4.90
C TYR A 94 9.13 -3.14 5.16
N VAL A 95 9.39 -2.91 6.45
CA VAL A 95 9.94 -1.67 6.96
C VAL A 95 11.46 -1.81 6.94
N ASP A 96 12.14 -0.97 6.17
CA ASP A 96 13.57 -0.76 6.44
C ASP A 96 13.64 0.02 7.76
N HIS A 97 14.27 -0.55 8.78
CA HIS A 97 14.46 0.12 10.08
C HIS A 97 15.72 0.97 10.11
N LEU A 98 16.62 0.78 9.14
CA LEU A 98 17.87 1.52 8.99
C LEU A 98 17.68 2.77 8.10
N ARG A 99 16.60 2.81 7.32
CA ARG A 99 16.23 3.93 6.45
C ARG A 99 14.76 4.26 6.68
N THR A 100 14.37 5.52 6.68
CA THR A 100 12.95 5.95 6.80
C THR A 100 12.09 5.58 5.57
N VAL A 101 12.53 4.61 4.77
CA VAL A 101 11.91 4.17 3.52
C VAL A 101 11.19 2.84 3.77
N LYS A 102 9.98 2.72 3.25
CA LYS A 102 9.26 1.45 3.28
C LYS A 102 9.29 0.82 1.90
N SER A 103 9.34 -0.50 1.88
CA SER A 103 9.53 -1.26 0.65
C SER A 103 8.39 -2.23 0.42
N VAL A 104 7.90 -2.26 -0.82
CA VAL A 104 6.91 -3.22 -1.29
C VAL A 104 7.56 -4.03 -2.40
N LYS A 105 7.78 -5.32 -2.14
CA LYS A 105 8.37 -6.26 -3.09
C LYS A 105 7.27 -6.99 -3.83
N THR A 106 7.38 -6.99 -5.15
CA THR A 106 6.54 -7.78 -6.03
C THR A 106 7.41 -8.75 -6.84
N LYS A 107 6.79 -9.79 -7.41
CA LYS A 107 7.43 -10.77 -8.32
C LYS A 107 8.33 -10.12 -9.37
N GLU A 108 7.88 -9.00 -9.92
CA GLU A 108 8.57 -8.28 -11.00
C GLU A 108 9.48 -7.15 -10.50
N ARG A 109 9.21 -6.59 -9.31
CA ARG A 109 9.76 -5.28 -8.95
C ARG A 109 9.76 -4.98 -7.47
N LEU A 110 10.85 -4.37 -7.02
CA LEU A 110 10.92 -3.72 -5.72
C LEU A 110 10.55 -2.24 -5.79
N PHE A 111 9.49 -1.85 -5.08
CA PHE A 111 9.07 -0.47 -4.90
C PHE A 111 9.60 0.09 -3.58
N TYR A 112 10.35 1.19 -3.66
CA TYR A 112 10.73 1.98 -2.50
C TYR A 112 9.81 3.20 -2.43
N LEU A 113 9.08 3.31 -1.32
CA LEU A 113 8.02 4.28 -1.10
C LEU A 113 8.27 5.07 0.19
N VAL A 114 7.94 6.35 0.15
CA VAL A 114 7.96 7.24 1.31
C VAL A 114 6.67 8.04 1.32
N ALA A 115 5.96 8.01 2.45
CA ALA A 115 4.78 8.83 2.67
C ALA A 115 5.16 10.18 3.32
N PRO A 116 4.28 11.20 3.26
CA PRO A 116 4.54 12.51 3.87
C PRO A 116 4.75 12.45 5.39
N SER A 117 4.15 11.47 6.07
CA SER A 117 4.28 11.27 7.51
C SER A 117 4.48 9.79 7.86
N ALA A 118 5.02 9.52 9.05
CA ALA A 118 5.17 8.17 9.57
C ALA A 118 3.81 7.47 9.73
N GLU A 119 2.77 8.22 10.10
CA GLU A 119 1.42 7.68 10.30
C GLU A 119 0.78 7.28 8.98
N THR A 120 0.82 8.15 7.97
CA THR A 120 0.36 7.84 6.62
C THR A 120 1.08 6.62 6.06
N MET A 121 2.37 6.47 6.36
CA MET A 121 3.14 5.31 5.95
C MET A 121 2.67 4.01 6.62
N ARG A 122 2.30 4.05 7.90
CA ARG A 122 1.76 2.89 8.62
C ARG A 122 0.39 2.48 8.05
N ILE A 123 -0.47 3.44 7.75
CA ILE A 123 -1.77 3.19 7.10
C ILE A 123 -1.57 2.49 5.75
N TRP A 124 -0.63 2.97 4.92
CA TRP A 124 -0.31 2.30 3.65
C TRP A 124 0.16 0.86 3.83
N ILE A 125 1.03 0.61 4.82
CA ILE A 125 1.51 -0.74 5.12
C ILE A 125 0.35 -1.65 5.51
N ASP A 126 -0.46 -1.23 6.48
CA ASP A 126 -1.58 -2.04 6.97
C ASP A 126 -2.59 -2.29 5.84
N ALA A 127 -2.88 -1.28 5.01
CA ALA A 127 -3.75 -1.43 3.84
C ALA A 127 -3.21 -2.44 2.82
N ILE A 128 -1.92 -2.36 2.47
CA ILE A 128 -1.28 -3.29 1.51
C ILE A 128 -1.27 -4.71 2.06
N PHE A 129 -1.02 -4.90 3.35
CA PHE A 129 -1.04 -6.21 3.97
C PHE A 129 -2.41 -6.88 3.90
N THR A 130 -3.51 -6.13 3.97
CA THR A 130 -4.85 -6.74 3.79
C THR A 130 -5.01 -7.41 2.41
N GLY A 131 -4.27 -6.94 1.40
CA GLY A 131 -4.36 -7.39 0.02
C GLY A 131 -3.17 -8.19 -0.49
N ALA A 132 -2.05 -8.28 0.23
CA ALA A 132 -0.86 -8.99 -0.25
C ALA A 132 -1.11 -10.51 -0.32
N GLU A 133 -1.29 -11.05 -1.54
CA GLU A 133 -1.64 -12.45 -1.80
C GLU A 133 -0.49 -13.26 -2.43
N GLY A 134 0.67 -12.64 -2.70
CA GLY A 134 1.79 -13.28 -3.41
C GLY A 134 2.62 -14.25 -2.57
N TYR A 135 2.43 -14.30 -1.26
CA TYR A 135 3.00 -15.33 -0.39
C TYR A 135 2.23 -16.65 -0.58
N GLN A 136 2.67 -17.46 -1.55
CA GLN A 136 2.15 -18.80 -1.81
C GLN A 136 3.27 -19.85 -1.76
N GLU A 137 4.05 -19.91 -0.70
CA GLU A 137 4.96 -21.04 -0.47
C GLU A 137 5.09 -21.34 1.02
N PHE A 138 4.05 -21.94 1.60
CA PHE A 138 4.13 -22.98 2.64
C PHE A 138 2.79 -23.70 2.61
N GLN A 139 2.71 -24.77 1.80
CA GLN A 139 1.73 -25.84 2.00
C GLN A 139 2.16 -26.67 3.21
#